data_AF-A0A3A4R368-F1
#
_entry.id   AF-A0A3A4R368-F1
#
_cell.length_a   1.000
_cell.length_b   1.000
_cell.length_c   1.000
_cell.angle_alpha   90.00
_cell.angle_beta   90.00
_cell.angle_gamma   90.00
#
_symmetry.space_group_name_H-M   'P 1'
#
loop_
_entity.id
_entity.type
_entity.pdbx_description
1 polymer ?
#
loop_
_entity_poly.entity_id
_entity_poly.type
_entity_poly.pdbx_seq_one_letter_code
_entity_poly.pdbx_strand_id
1 'polypeptide(L)' 'MRITLSIPDSIARKFQSAIPPRQRSRLVAALLSEELQKRENALEAACVAANKDNVLEKEIEEWQAFNDGIQE' A
#
# COMPACT_ATOMS: atom_id res chain seq x y z
N MET A 1 -4.41 -5.09 -18.78
CA MET A 1 -3.91 -6.32 -18.12
C MET A 1 -5.09 -7.19 -17.71
N ARG A 2 -5.00 -8.53 -17.82
CA ARG A 2 -6.04 -9.47 -17.37
C ARG A 2 -5.45 -10.38 -16.31
N ILE A 3 -6.17 -10.55 -15.19
CA ILE A 3 -5.78 -11.40 -14.07
C ILE A 3 -6.94 -12.35 -13.78
N THR A 4 -6.61 -13.59 -13.42
CA THR A 4 -7.57 -14.57 -12.91
C THR A 4 -7.31 -14.77 -11.42
N LEU A 5 -8.36 -14.72 -10.62
CA LEU A 5 -8.28 -14.82 -9.17
C LEU A 5 -9.14 -16.00 -8.70
N SER A 6 -8.61 -16.78 -7.77
CA SER A 6 -9.35 -17.84 -7.09
C SER A 6 -9.89 -17.30 -5.77
N ILE A 7 -11.20 -17.42 -5.56
CA ILE A 7 -11.88 -17.01 -4.33
C ILE A 7 -12.79 -18.15 -3.87
N PRO A 8 -13.12 -18.24 -2.57
CA PRO A 8 -14.07 -19.22 -2.07
C PRO A 8 -15.40 -19.19 -2.82
N ASP A 9 -15.97 -20.37 -3.11
CA ASP A 9 -17.22 -20.52 -3.86
C ASP A 9 -18.39 -19.74 -3.23
N SER A 10 -18.44 -19.70 -1.91
CA SER A 10 -19.47 -18.96 -1.17
C SER A 10 -19.43 -17.45 -1.48
N ILE A 11 -18.23 -16.90 -1.67
CA ILE A 11 -18.02 -15.50 -2.06
C ILE A 11 -18.32 -15.33 -3.55
N ALA A 12 -17.84 -16.23 -4.40
CA ALA A 12 -18.08 -16.19 -5.83
C ALA A 12 -19.57 -16.17 -6.16
N ARG A 13 -20.37 -17.03 -5.52
CA ARG A 13 -21.83 -17.10 -5.71
C ARG A 13 -22.50 -15.79 -5.32
N LYS A 14 -22.18 -15.23 -4.15
CA LYS A 14 -22.72 -13.94 -3.68
C LYS A 14 -22.34 -12.79 -4.61
N PHE A 15 -21.09 -12.76 -5.06
CA PHE A 15 -20.61 -11.75 -6.00
C PHE A 15 -21.35 -11.83 -7.34
N GLN A 16 -21.52 -13.03 -7.88
CA GLN A 16 -22.23 -13.22 -9.15
C GLN A 16 -23.72 -12.90 -9.07
N SER A 17 -24.37 -13.18 -7.93
CA SER A 17 -25.78 -12.88 -7.72
C SER A 17 -26.04 -11.40 -7.48
N ALA A 18 -25.14 -10.72 -6.75
CA ALA A 18 -25.31 -9.31 -6.41
C ALA A 18 -24.90 -8.37 -7.55
N ILE A 19 -23.91 -8.76 -8.37
CA ILE A 19 -23.27 -7.85 -9.33
C ILE A 19 -23.58 -8.25 -10.77
N PRO A 20 -24.21 -7.35 -11.55
CA PRO A 20 -24.55 -7.62 -12.94
C PRO A 20 -23.33 -8.02 -13.79
N PRO A 21 -23.53 -8.88 -14.80
CA PRO A 21 -22.52 -9.11 -15.82
C PRO A 21 -21.98 -7.79 -16.37
N ARG A 22 -20.68 -7.76 -16.72
CA ARG A 22 -19.93 -6.57 -17.21
C ARG A 22 -19.62 -5.47 -16.17
N GLN A 23 -20.24 -5.49 -14.98
CA GLN A 23 -19.88 -4.58 -13.88
C GLN A 23 -18.92 -5.21 -12.86
N ARG A 24 -18.78 -6.54 -12.90
CA ARG A 24 -17.96 -7.33 -11.98
C ARG A 24 -16.50 -6.87 -11.92
N SER A 25 -15.85 -6.76 -13.08
CA SER A 25 -14.44 -6.33 -13.12
C SER A 25 -14.26 -4.89 -12.64
N ARG A 26 -15.24 -4.01 -12.89
CA ARG A 26 -15.22 -2.62 -12.40
C ARG A 26 -15.29 -2.57 -10.88
N LEU A 27 -16.16 -3.37 -10.26
CA LEU A 27 -16.25 -3.43 -8.81
C LEU A 27 -14.95 -3.98 -8.19
N VAL A 28 -14.42 -5.07 -8.72
CA VAL A 28 -13.15 -5.65 -8.21
C VAL A 28 -12.02 -4.64 -8.34
N ALA A 29 -11.91 -3.93 -9.46
CA ALA A 29 -10.92 -2.88 -9.64
C ALA A 29 -11.07 -1.75 -8.60
N ALA A 30 -12.30 -1.28 -8.37
CA ALA A 30 -12.55 -0.24 -7.38
C ALA A 30 -12.16 -0.68 -5.96
N LEU A 31 -12.52 -1.90 -5.56
CA LEU A 31 -12.16 -2.45 -4.25
C LEU A 31 -10.64 -2.62 -4.09
N LEU A 32 -9.95 -3.06 -5.15
CA LEU A 32 -8.49 -3.17 -5.14
C LEU A 32 -7.84 -1.79 -5.02
N SER A 33 -8.28 -0.80 -5.78
CA SER A 33 -7.77 0.58 -5.69
C SER A 33 -7.98 1.17 -4.30
N GLU A 34 -9.15 0.96 -3.70
CA GLU A 34 -9.44 1.45 -2.35
C GLU A 34 -8.52 0.80 -1.30
N GLU A 35 -8.31 -0.51 -1.38
CA GLU A 35 -7.43 -1.23 -0.44
C GLU A 35 -5.96 -0.83 -0.61
N LEU A 36 -5.50 -0.63 -1.85
CA LEU A 36 -4.15 -0.14 -2.11
C LEU A 36 -3.95 1.26 -1.55
N GLN A 37 -4.90 2.17 -1.78
CA GLN A 37 -4.83 3.53 -1.25
C GLN A 37 -4.78 3.53 0.29
N LYS A 38 -5.56 2.66 0.96
CA LYS A 38 -5.51 2.53 2.42
C LYS A 38 -4.11 2.14 2.91
N ARG A 39 -3.45 1.21 2.22
CA ARG A 39 -2.10 0.77 2.58
C ARG A 39 -1.05 1.85 2.31
N GLU A 40 -1.17 2.55 1.20
CA GLU A 40 -0.32 3.69 0.88
C GLU A 40 -0.46 4.79 1.94
N ASN A 41 -1.68 5.16 2.32
CA ASN A 41 -1.91 6.16 3.36
C ASN A 41 -1.37 5.72 4.72
N ALA A 42 -1.50 4.44 5.06
CA ALA A 42 -0.93 3.90 6.30
C ALA A 42 0.61 3.96 6.30
N LEU A 43 1.23 3.68 5.15
CA LEU A 43 2.68 3.80 4.98
C LEU A 43 3.13 5.26 5.08
N GLU A 44 2.44 6.17 4.38
CA GLU A 44 2.70 7.61 4.46
C GLU A 44 2.62 8.12 5.90
N ALA A 45 1.55 7.75 6.62
CA ALA A 45 1.38 8.12 8.03
C ALA A 45 2.52 7.59 8.91
N ALA A 46 2.98 6.36 8.68
CA ALA A 46 4.12 5.79 9.39
C ALA A 46 5.43 6.55 9.09
N CYS A 47 5.67 6.92 7.83
CA CYS A 47 6.82 7.75 7.45
C CYS A 47 6.76 9.13 8.09
N VAL A 48 5.59 9.79 8.10
CA VAL A 48 5.41 11.09 8.76
C VAL A 48 5.65 10.98 10.27
N ALA A 49 5.22 9.89 10.90
CA ALA A 49 5.48 9.65 12.31
C ALA A 49 6.98 9.45 12.60
N ALA A 50 7.66 8.62 11.80
CA ALA A 50 9.09 8.39 11.92
C ALA A 50 9.89 9.70 11.72
N ASN A 51 9.55 10.50 10.72
CA ASN A 51 10.23 11.78 10.46
C ASN A 51 9.99 12.84 11.54
N LYS A 52 8.97 12.67 12.39
CA LYS A 52 8.70 13.55 13.54
C LYS A 52 9.30 13.02 14.85
N ASP A 53 9.94 11.85 14.81
CA ASP A 53 10.58 11.28 15.97
C ASP A 53 11.95 11.94 16.18
N ASN A 54 12.02 12.82 17.17
CA ASN A 54 13.24 13.58 17.51
C ASN A 54 14.41 12.69 17.96
N VAL A 55 14.16 11.46 18.43
CA VAL A 55 15.23 10.51 18.78
C VAL A 55 15.85 9.97 17.50
N LEU A 56 15.00 9.51 16.58
CA LEU A 56 15.43 9.04 15.27
C LEU A 56 16.10 10.15 14.46
N GLU A 57 15.59 11.38 14.52
CA GLU A 57 16.19 12.54 13.83
C GLU A 57 17.63 12.78 14.27
N LYS A 58 17.91 12.72 15.59
CA LYS A 58 19.27 12.87 16.12
C LYS A 58 20.19 11.73 15.68
N GLU A 59 19.71 10.49 15.72
CA GLU A 59 20.48 9.35 15.22
C GLU A 59 20.80 9.55 13.72
N ILE A 60 19.84 9.99 12.91
CA ILE A 60 20.05 10.29 11.49
C ILE A 60 21.08 11.40 11.32
N GLU A 61 21.03 12.48 12.08
CA GLU A 61 22.03 13.56 12.04
C GLU A 61 23.44 13.05 12.37
N GLU A 62 23.57 12.18 13.38
CA GLU A 62 24.84 11.54 13.75
C GLU A 62 25.37 10.65 12.60
N TRP A 63 24.50 9.88 11.96
CA TRP A 63 24.86 9.07 10.79
C TRP A 63 25.24 9.94 9.58
N GLN A 64 24.51 11.02 9.30
CA GLN A 64 24.78 11.94 8.19
C GLN A 64 26.05 12.77 8.40
N ALA A 65 26.43 13.03 9.65
CA ALA A 65 27.69 13.68 9.98
C ALA A 65 28.92 12.80 9.68
N PHE A 66 28.72 11.50 9.46
CA PHE A 66 29.78 10.59 9.05
C PHE A 66 30.19 10.89 7.61
N ASN A 67 31.38 11.48 7.44
CA ASN A 67 31.97 11.69 6.11
C ASN A 67 32.67 10.40 5.67
N ASP A 68 32.00 9.59 4.84
CA ASP A 68 32.65 8.52 4.08
C ASP A 68 33.69 9.19 3.18
N GLY A 69 34.97 9.14 3.57
CA GLY A 69 36.08 9.82 2.91
C GLY A 69 36.40 9.29 1.51
N ILE A 70 35.43 9.33 0.60
CA ILE A 70 35.60 9.04 -0.82
C ILE A 70 36.38 10.22 -1.41
N GLN A 71 37.69 10.01 -1.53
CA GLN A 71 38.57 10.85 -2.33
C GLN A 71 38.36 10.48 -3.81
N GLU A 72 37.88 11.43 -4.62
CA GLU A 72 37.90 11.33 -6.10
C GLU A 72 39.33 11.28 -6.65
#